data_AF-A0A6V7TNN9-F1
#
_entry.id   AF-A0A6V7TNN9-F1
#
_cell.length_a   1.000
_cell.length_b   1.000
_cell.length_c   1.000
_cell.angle_alpha   90.00
_cell.angle_beta   90.00
_cell.angle_gamma   90.00
#
_symmetry.space_group_name_H-M   'P 1'
#
loop_
_entity.id
_entity.type
_entity.pdbx_description
1 polymer ?
#
loop_
_entity_poly.entity_id
_entity_poly.type
_entity_poly.pdbx_seq_one_letter_code
_entity_poly.pdbx_strand_id
1 'polypeptide(L)'
;MKRVGWIFTDLCSESRTLGTVKCIRNEDSFLLSASECITAGNLQSHFKNATNYCDTGYFGSKFVTVVASGNSSKGIDLHGYQVSNQCTAMVEANILCPTKTHPELAWARETPLNEKHYITSVQYTEKNERGEEVFRDGRPMPVEYLLVDVPCGVRKVPNYTFPRGKEGKEFPVENRIN
;
A
#
# COMPACT_ATOMS: atom_id res chain seq x y z
N MET A 1 20.94 -10.20 -3.90
CA MET A 1 19.72 -9.38 -4.08
C MET A 1 19.04 -9.20 -2.73
N LYS A 2 18.21 -8.17 -2.57
CA LYS A 2 17.43 -7.91 -1.35
C LYS A 2 15.95 -7.84 -1.71
N ARG A 3 15.07 -8.22 -0.78
CA ARG A 3 13.62 -7.94 -0.90
C ARG A 3 13.43 -6.45 -0.72
N VAL A 4 12.82 -5.79 -1.71
CA VAL A 4 12.66 -4.32 -1.73
C VAL A 4 11.20 -3.88 -1.72
N GLY A 5 10.27 -4.82 -1.82
CA GLY A 5 8.86 -4.52 -1.87
C GLY A 5 8.02 -5.76 -2.08
N TRP A 6 6.72 -5.54 -2.24
CA TRP A 6 5.74 -6.54 -2.65
C TRP A 6 4.86 -5.96 -3.75
N ILE A 7 4.31 -6.85 -4.57
CA ILE A 7 3.40 -6.51 -5.65
C ILE A 7 2.19 -7.44 -5.59
N PHE A 8 1.01 -6.90 -5.83
CA PHE A 8 -0.22 -7.67 -5.99
C PHE A 8 -1.05 -7.16 -7.16
N THR A 9 -1.99 -7.99 -7.62
CA THR A 9 -2.86 -7.71 -8.74
C THR A 9 -4.29 -7.54 -8.27
N ASP A 10 -4.98 -6.53 -8.79
CA ASP A 10 -6.43 -6.34 -8.63
C ASP A 10 -7.04 -6.14 -10.02
N LEU A 11 -7.17 -7.23 -10.76
CA LEU A 11 -7.58 -7.23 -12.16
C LEU A 11 -8.94 -7.90 -12.30
N CYS A 12 -9.94 -7.11 -12.67
CA CYS A 12 -11.25 -7.62 -13.07
C CYS A 12 -11.41 -7.46 -14.59
N SER A 13 -11.57 -8.59 -15.29
CA SER A 13 -11.78 -8.58 -16.74
C SER A 13 -13.11 -7.87 -17.07
N GLU A 14 -13.03 -6.90 -17.99
CA GLU A 14 -14.22 -6.28 -18.58
C GLU A 14 -14.63 -7.04 -19.85
N SER A 15 -13.66 -7.33 -20.72
CA SER A 15 -13.86 -8.18 -21.90
C SER A 15 -12.69 -9.13 -22.09
N ARG A 16 -12.97 -10.44 -22.01
CA ARG A 16 -11.95 -11.49 -22.20
C ARG A 16 -11.42 -11.55 -23.63
N THR A 17 -12.24 -11.20 -24.62
CA THR A 17 -11.83 -11.24 -26.04
C THR A 17 -10.90 -10.10 -26.40
N LEU A 18 -11.11 -8.92 -25.80
CA LEU A 18 -10.29 -7.73 -26.03
C LEU A 18 -9.10 -7.62 -25.05
N GLY A 19 -9.08 -8.44 -24.00
CA GLY A 19 -8.05 -8.36 -22.95
C GLY A 19 -8.16 -7.10 -22.09
N THR A 20 -9.34 -6.49 -22.01
CA THR A 20 -9.56 -5.25 -21.26
C THR A 20 -9.92 -5.51 -19.80
N VAL A 21 -9.55 -4.55 -18.94
CA VAL A 21 -9.77 -4.62 -17.48
C VAL A 21 -10.55 -3.40 -17.00
N LYS A 22 -11.32 -3.58 -15.91
CA LYS A 22 -12.07 -2.51 -15.27
C LYS A 22 -11.14 -1.58 -14.47
N CYS A 23 -11.42 -0.28 -14.50
CA CYS A 23 -10.80 0.71 -13.61
C CYS A 23 -11.56 0.72 -12.27
N ILE A 24 -11.07 -0.07 -11.30
CA ILE A 24 -11.68 -0.18 -9.96
C ILE A 24 -11.11 0.88 -9.01
N ARG A 25 -9.85 1.27 -9.21
CA ARG A 25 -9.09 2.18 -8.35
C ARG A 25 -8.89 3.50 -9.08
N ASN A 26 -9.51 4.55 -8.57
CA ASN A 26 -9.48 5.91 -9.13
C ASN A 26 -9.70 6.93 -8.02
N GLU A 27 -9.63 8.22 -8.38
CA GLU A 27 -9.80 9.37 -7.47
C GLU A 27 -11.18 9.37 -6.78
N ASP A 28 -12.21 8.85 -7.42
CA ASP A 28 -13.58 8.79 -6.90
C ASP A 28 -13.86 7.54 -6.04
N SER A 29 -12.87 6.65 -5.84
CA SER A 29 -13.02 5.38 -5.13
C SER A 29 -11.94 5.21 -4.05
N PHE A 30 -10.88 4.46 -4.34
CA PHE A 30 -9.75 4.27 -3.45
C PHE A 30 -8.49 3.89 -4.21
N LEU A 31 -7.35 4.28 -3.67
CA LEU A 31 -6.03 3.92 -4.19
C LEU A 31 -5.56 2.59 -3.60
N LEU A 32 -5.45 2.55 -2.27
CA LEU A 32 -5.26 1.34 -1.48
C LEU A 32 -6.42 1.17 -0.52
N SER A 33 -6.81 -0.08 -0.28
CA SER A 33 -7.74 -0.38 0.79
C SER A 33 -7.04 -0.29 2.15
N ALA A 34 -7.80 -0.15 3.23
CA ALA A 34 -7.28 -0.15 4.59
C ALA A 34 -6.53 -1.42 4.94
N SER A 35 -7.00 -2.58 4.46
CA SER A 35 -6.30 -3.86 4.65
C SER A 35 -4.94 -3.87 3.96
N GLU A 36 -4.86 -3.35 2.73
CA GLU A 36 -3.61 -3.25 1.96
C GLU A 36 -2.66 -2.22 2.59
N CYS A 37 -3.17 -1.08 3.03
CA CYS A 37 -2.41 -0.04 3.73
C CYS A 37 -1.83 -0.57 5.05
N ILE A 38 -2.64 -1.27 5.86
CA ILE A 38 -2.18 -1.91 7.11
C ILE A 38 -1.12 -2.99 6.80
N THR A 39 -1.31 -3.78 5.74
CA THR A 39 -0.32 -4.79 5.33
C THR A 39 0.98 -4.13 4.88
N ALA A 40 0.92 -3.03 4.12
CA ALA A 40 2.09 -2.25 3.73
C ALA A 40 2.82 -1.68 4.95
N GLY A 41 2.10 -1.13 5.94
CA GLY A 41 2.68 -0.67 7.21
C GLY A 41 3.35 -1.81 7.99
N ASN A 42 2.72 -2.98 8.03
CA ASN A 42 3.32 -4.16 8.65
C ASN A 42 4.59 -4.61 7.91
N LEU A 43 4.61 -4.61 6.59
CA LEU A 43 5.82 -4.97 5.84
C LEU A 43 6.92 -3.93 6.04
N GLN A 44 6.60 -2.64 6.01
CA GLN A 44 7.57 -1.57 6.27
C GLN A 44 8.18 -1.65 7.68
N SER A 45 7.41 -2.05 8.70
CA SER A 45 7.94 -2.24 10.06
C SER A 45 8.93 -3.40 10.16
N HIS A 46 8.74 -4.47 9.37
CA HIS A 46 9.69 -5.58 9.32
C HIS A 46 10.97 -5.25 8.52
N PHE A 47 10.87 -4.36 7.53
CA PHE A 47 11.99 -3.95 6.67
C PHE A 47 12.45 -2.52 6.97
N LYS A 48 12.90 -2.29 8.20
CA LYS A 48 13.37 -0.96 8.66
C LYS A 48 14.61 -0.50 7.90
N ASN A 49 14.68 0.78 7.59
CA ASN A 49 15.84 1.39 6.94
C ASN A 49 16.88 1.84 7.97
N ALA A 50 18.07 1.26 7.92
CA ALA A 50 19.19 1.64 8.78
C ALA A 50 19.69 3.06 8.46
N THR A 51 20.03 3.84 9.48
CA THR A 51 20.55 5.20 9.36
C THR A 51 21.39 5.57 10.58
N ASN A 52 22.41 6.41 10.37
CA ASN A 52 23.23 6.97 11.45
C ASN A 52 22.65 8.28 12.01
N TYR A 53 21.55 8.78 11.43
CA TYR A 53 20.92 10.05 11.79
C TYR A 53 19.75 9.90 12.77
N CYS A 54 19.58 8.72 13.38
CA CYS A 54 18.54 8.45 14.36
C CYS A 54 19.12 7.62 15.51
N ASP A 55 18.75 7.93 16.76
CA ASP A 55 19.26 7.25 17.96
C ASP A 55 18.95 5.75 17.99
N THR A 56 17.83 5.35 17.37
CA THR A 56 17.44 3.94 17.27
C THR A 56 18.24 3.16 16.22
N GLY A 57 19.04 3.85 15.40
CA GLY A 57 19.75 3.29 14.24
C GLY A 57 18.87 3.03 13.03
N TYR A 58 17.56 3.30 13.11
CA TYR A 58 16.60 3.08 12.03
C TYR A 58 15.65 4.27 11.84
N PHE A 59 15.26 4.54 10.60
CA PHE A 59 14.24 5.54 10.29
C PHE A 59 13.46 5.17 9.04
N GLY A 60 12.14 4.99 9.21
CA GLY A 60 11.22 4.60 8.15
C GLY A 60 11.60 3.29 7.47
N SER A 61 11.17 3.14 6.22
CA SER A 61 11.45 1.98 5.39
C SER A 61 11.67 2.38 3.93
N LYS A 62 12.46 1.58 3.20
CA LYS A 62 12.61 1.65 1.73
C LYS A 62 11.77 0.57 1.03
N PHE A 63 10.96 -0.18 1.80
CA PHE A 63 10.10 -1.22 1.27
C PHE A 63 8.90 -0.58 0.57
N VAL A 64 8.65 -0.97 -0.67
CA VAL A 64 7.59 -0.39 -1.51
C VAL A 64 6.43 -1.37 -1.73
N THR A 65 5.24 -0.81 -1.95
CA THR A 65 4.02 -1.53 -2.34
C THR A 65 3.69 -1.19 -3.77
N VAL A 66 3.46 -2.19 -4.62
CA VAL A 66 3.03 -1.99 -6.01
C VAL A 66 1.70 -2.69 -6.25
N VAL A 67 0.77 -2.00 -6.90
CA VAL A 67 -0.53 -2.55 -7.31
C VAL A 67 -0.60 -2.54 -8.82
N ALA A 68 -0.85 -3.72 -9.41
CA ALA A 68 -1.20 -3.84 -10.81
C ALA A 68 -2.73 -3.87 -10.94
N SER A 69 -3.30 -2.80 -11.49
CA SER A 69 -4.75 -2.58 -11.59
C SER A 69 -5.13 -2.04 -12.97
N GLY A 70 -6.42 -2.03 -13.29
CA GLY A 70 -6.92 -1.39 -14.50
C GLY A 70 -6.92 0.14 -14.39
N ASN A 71 -6.61 0.82 -15.50
CA ASN A 71 -6.65 2.28 -15.61
C ASN A 71 -7.88 2.78 -16.38
N SER A 72 -8.06 4.10 -16.47
CA SER A 72 -9.18 4.75 -17.19
C SER A 72 -9.21 4.42 -18.69
N SER A 73 -8.09 3.98 -19.27
CA SER A 73 -8.00 3.53 -20.66
C SER A 73 -8.25 2.02 -20.83
N LYS A 74 -8.74 1.34 -19.79
CA LYS A 74 -9.05 -0.11 -19.77
C LYS A 74 -7.83 -1.03 -19.98
N GLY A 75 -6.63 -0.47 -19.85
CA GLY A 75 -5.36 -1.19 -19.85
C GLY A 75 -4.90 -1.49 -18.43
N ILE A 76 -3.85 -2.29 -18.31
CA ILE A 76 -3.20 -2.58 -17.02
C ILE A 76 -2.14 -1.52 -16.76
N ASP A 77 -2.13 -0.96 -15.55
CA ASP A 77 -1.13 0.00 -15.10
C ASP A 77 -0.57 -0.39 -13.72
N LEU A 78 0.57 0.19 -13.36
CA LEU A 78 1.26 -0.05 -12.10
C LEU A 78 1.25 1.21 -11.24
N HIS A 79 0.71 1.08 -10.03
CA HIS A 79 0.70 2.15 -9.04
C HIS A 79 1.63 1.79 -7.88
N GLY A 80 2.56 2.69 -7.54
CA GLY A 80 3.52 2.49 -6.47
C GLY A 80 3.19 3.35 -5.25
N TYR A 81 3.27 2.75 -4.07
CA TYR A 81 2.96 3.40 -2.79
C TYR A 81 3.97 3.02 -1.70
N GLN A 82 4.15 3.94 -0.77
CA GLN A 82 4.62 3.68 0.59
C GLN A 82 3.57 4.20 1.57
N VAL A 83 3.64 3.73 2.81
CA VAL A 83 2.86 4.31 3.90
C VAL A 83 3.74 5.20 4.77
N SER A 84 3.13 6.20 5.39
CA SER A 84 3.83 7.12 6.27
C SER A 84 4.44 6.42 7.48
N ASN A 85 5.44 7.04 8.10
CA ASN A 85 6.02 6.54 9.33
C ASN A 85 4.97 6.50 10.46
N GLN A 86 4.00 7.42 10.45
CA GLN A 86 2.87 7.42 11.39
C GLN A 86 1.97 6.21 11.18
N CYS A 87 1.65 5.85 9.94
CA CYS A 87 0.91 4.63 9.63
C CYS A 87 1.64 3.39 10.16
N THR A 88 2.95 3.29 9.88
CA THR A 88 3.78 2.18 10.34
C THR A 88 3.75 2.04 11.87
N ALA A 89 3.88 3.15 12.60
CA ALA A 89 3.81 3.17 14.06
C ALA A 89 2.43 2.77 14.60
N MET A 90 1.35 3.26 13.98
CA MET A 90 -0.02 2.89 14.38
C MET A 90 -0.33 1.41 14.10
N VAL A 91 0.21 0.85 13.01
CA VAL A 91 0.10 -0.58 12.70
C VAL A 91 0.91 -1.42 13.68
N GLU A 92 2.16 -1.05 13.97
CA GLU A 92 2.99 -1.72 15.00
C GLU A 92 2.28 -1.72 16.37
N ALA A 93 1.64 -0.60 16.71
CA ALA A 93 0.87 -0.43 17.95
C ALA A 93 -0.52 -1.09 17.94
N ASN A 94 -0.93 -1.75 16.85
CA ASN A 94 -2.26 -2.35 16.69
C ASN A 94 -3.43 -1.35 16.85
N ILE A 95 -3.22 -0.07 16.55
CA ILE A 95 -4.25 0.98 16.66
C ILE A 95 -5.22 0.97 15.48
N LEU A 96 -4.75 0.68 14.26
CA LEU A 96 -5.59 0.71 13.06
C LEU A 96 -6.30 -0.63 12.79
N CYS A 97 -7.53 -0.54 12.32
CA CYS A 97 -8.34 -1.64 11.80
C CYS A 97 -8.84 -1.32 10.38
N PRO A 98 -8.96 -2.32 9.50
CA PRO A 98 -9.74 -2.15 8.28
C PRO A 98 -11.23 -2.06 8.62
N THR A 99 -11.99 -1.27 7.86
CA THR A 99 -13.45 -1.30 7.94
C THR A 99 -14.02 -2.42 7.06
N LYS A 100 -15.28 -2.81 7.30
CA LYS A 100 -15.93 -3.91 6.57
C LYS A 100 -16.51 -3.49 5.22
N THR A 101 -17.04 -2.27 5.13
CA THR A 101 -17.84 -1.81 3.99
C THR A 101 -17.15 -0.73 3.15
N HIS A 102 -16.16 -0.04 3.72
CA HIS A 102 -15.50 1.11 3.11
C HIS A 102 -13.99 0.86 2.98
N PRO A 103 -13.52 0.23 1.88
CA PRO A 103 -12.11 -0.08 1.71
C PRO A 103 -11.19 1.15 1.86
N GLU A 104 -11.66 2.33 1.50
CA GLU A 104 -10.98 3.63 1.61
C GLU A 104 -10.79 4.13 3.05
N LEU A 105 -11.51 3.56 4.02
CA LEU A 105 -11.51 4.01 5.40
C LEU A 105 -10.84 3.01 6.35
N ALA A 106 -10.00 3.53 7.23
CA ALA A 106 -9.48 2.81 8.39
C ALA A 106 -10.16 3.30 9.67
N TRP A 107 -10.24 2.42 10.65
CA TRP A 107 -10.85 2.70 11.95
C TRP A 107 -9.79 2.65 13.05
N ALA A 108 -9.59 3.74 13.79
CA ALA A 108 -8.79 3.71 15.01
C ALA A 108 -9.55 2.97 16.13
N ARG A 109 -8.93 1.96 16.74
CA ARG A 109 -9.56 1.18 17.81
C ARG A 109 -9.96 2.08 18.99
N GLU A 110 -11.03 1.71 19.67
CA GLU A 110 -11.43 2.33 20.94
C GLU A 110 -11.13 1.41 22.11
N THR A 111 -11.29 0.11 21.89
CA THR A 111 -11.13 -0.92 22.91
C THR A 111 -9.74 -1.53 22.84
N PRO A 112 -8.96 -1.48 23.93
CA PRO A 112 -7.72 -2.22 24.07
C PRO A 112 -7.90 -3.70 23.77
N LEU A 113 -6.91 -4.29 23.12
CA LEU A 113 -6.89 -5.74 22.85
C LEU A 113 -6.54 -6.57 24.10
N ASN A 114 -5.84 -5.94 25.04
CA ASN A 114 -5.43 -6.51 26.32
C ASN A 114 -5.09 -5.36 27.29
N GLU A 115 -4.87 -5.67 28.56
CA GLU A 115 -4.61 -4.69 29.62
C GLU A 115 -3.36 -3.81 29.38
N LYS A 116 -2.39 -4.28 28.58
CA LYS A 116 -1.15 -3.56 28.26
C LYS A 116 -1.24 -2.75 26.96
N HIS A 117 -2.33 -2.89 26.21
CA HIS A 117 -2.53 -2.18 24.96
C HIS A 117 -3.11 -0.80 25.25
N TYR A 118 -2.31 0.24 25.03
CA TYR A 118 -2.76 1.62 25.18
C TYR A 118 -3.16 2.20 23.82
N ILE A 119 -4.38 2.72 23.73
CA ILE A 119 -4.88 3.38 22.52
C ILE A 119 -5.02 4.88 22.80
N THR A 120 -4.34 5.69 22.00
CA THR A 120 -4.41 7.15 22.05
C THR A 120 -5.60 7.66 21.24
N SER A 121 -6.03 8.89 21.52
CA SER A 121 -6.90 9.63 20.60
C SER A 121 -6.15 9.86 19.27
N VAL A 122 -6.72 9.38 18.16
CA VAL A 122 -6.18 9.56 16.82
C VAL A 122 -7.03 10.59 16.10
N GLN A 123 -6.38 11.63 15.58
CA GLN A 123 -7.02 12.68 14.80
C GLN A 123 -6.24 12.90 13.51
N TYR A 124 -6.93 13.36 12.46
CA TYR A 124 -6.32 13.76 11.20
C TYR A 124 -6.73 15.18 10.83
N THR A 125 -5.91 15.84 10.02
CA THR A 125 -6.14 17.20 9.56
C THR A 125 -6.69 17.16 8.14
N GLU A 126 -7.84 17.79 7.93
CA GLU A 126 -8.50 17.94 6.64
C GLU A 126 -8.67 19.42 6.31
N LYS A 127 -8.61 19.77 5.02
CA LYS A 127 -8.96 21.12 4.55
C LYS A 127 -10.45 21.19 4.26
N ASN A 128 -11.15 22.10 4.91
CA ASN A 128 -12.57 22.33 4.65
C ASN A 128 -12.79 23.06 3.30
N GLU A 129 -14.06 23.27 2.93
CA GLU A 129 -14.46 23.99 1.71
C GLU A 129 -13.88 25.42 1.60
N ARG A 130 -13.46 26.00 2.73
CA ARG A 130 -12.85 27.34 2.82
C ARG A 130 -11.33 27.31 2.81
N GLY A 131 -10.72 26.12 2.71
CA GLY A 131 -9.27 25.91 2.72
C GLY A 131 -8.63 25.95 4.10
N GLU A 132 -9.41 26.03 5.17
CA GLU A 132 -8.93 26.02 6.55
C GLU A 132 -8.67 24.60 7.03
N GLU A 133 -7.62 24.41 7.82
CA GLU A 133 -7.29 23.13 8.43
C GLU A 133 -8.17 22.85 9.65
N VAL A 134 -8.85 21.71 9.64
CA VAL A 134 -9.74 21.25 10.71
C VAL A 134 -9.29 19.88 11.20
N PHE A 135 -9.30 19.69 12.52
CA PHE A 135 -9.04 18.39 13.13
C PHE A 135 -10.31 17.53 13.12
N ARG A 136 -10.19 16.30 12.62
CA ARG A 136 -11.25 15.29 12.56
C ARG A 136 -10.84 14.06 13.35
N ASP A 137 -11.82 13.37 13.92
CA ASP A 137 -11.61 12.12 14.64
C ASP A 137 -11.26 10.98 13.67
N GLY A 138 -10.28 10.15 14.00
CA GLY A 138 -9.81 9.04 13.16
C GLY A 138 -10.73 7.81 13.11
N ARG A 139 -12.02 7.99 13.40
CA ARG A 139 -13.02 6.93 13.59
C ARG A 139 -14.29 7.23 12.78
N PRO A 140 -14.27 7.01 11.45
CA PRO A 140 -13.16 6.51 10.64
C PRO A 140 -12.26 7.64 10.08
N MET A 141 -11.07 7.27 9.59
CA MET A 141 -10.19 8.14 8.81
C MET A 141 -9.94 7.59 7.39
N PRO A 142 -9.84 8.45 6.37
CA PRO A 142 -9.43 8.04 5.04
C PRO A 142 -7.96 7.58 5.03
N VAL A 143 -7.69 6.47 4.38
CA VAL A 143 -6.33 5.88 4.35
C VAL A 143 -5.37 6.66 3.47
N GLU A 144 -5.87 7.47 2.54
CA GLU A 144 -5.07 8.34 1.66
C GLU A 144 -4.15 9.28 2.44
N TYR A 145 -4.57 9.77 3.62
CA TYR A 145 -3.75 10.61 4.50
C TYR A 145 -2.52 9.87 5.05
N LEU A 146 -2.50 8.54 4.94
CA LEU A 146 -1.40 7.68 5.36
C LEU A 146 -0.51 7.25 4.20
N LEU A 147 -0.88 7.55 2.95
CA LEU A 147 -0.16 7.10 1.76
C LEU A 147 0.84 8.13 1.27
N VAL A 148 1.88 7.63 0.62
CA VAL A 148 2.87 8.40 -0.12
C VAL A 148 3.01 7.76 -1.50
N ASP A 149 2.82 8.54 -2.56
CA ASP A 149 2.99 8.07 -3.92
C ASP A 149 4.47 7.81 -4.23
N VAL A 150 4.74 6.67 -4.85
CA VAL A 150 6.05 6.29 -5.37
C VAL A 150 5.97 6.10 -6.87
N PRO A 151 6.74 6.87 -7.67
CA PRO A 151 6.77 6.71 -9.12
C PRO A 151 7.10 5.28 -9.51
N CYS A 152 6.22 4.66 -10.31
CA CYS A 152 6.40 3.33 -10.86
C CYS A 152 6.55 3.40 -12.38
N GLY A 153 7.33 2.50 -12.96
CA GLY A 153 7.50 2.44 -14.41
C GLY A 153 8.44 1.34 -14.86
N VAL A 154 8.34 1.02 -16.15
CA VAL A 154 9.21 0.06 -16.82
C VAL A 154 10.22 0.80 -17.70
N ARG A 155 11.44 0.24 -17.82
CA ARG A 155 12.45 0.81 -18.73
C ARG A 155 12.01 0.58 -20.17
N LYS A 156 12.08 1.64 -20.99
CA LYS A 156 11.80 1.59 -22.44
C LYS A 156 12.66 0.55 -23.17
N VAL A 157 13.94 0.47 -22.80
CA VAL A 157 14.86 -0.58 -23.25
C VAL A 157 15.16 -1.46 -22.04
N PRO A 158 14.72 -2.74 -22.04
CA PRO A 158 14.91 -3.61 -20.90
C PRO A 158 16.39 -3.95 -20.73
N ASN A 159 16.89 -3.78 -19.51
CA ASN A 159 18.21 -4.28 -19.10
C ASN A 159 17.99 -5.33 -18.03
N TYR A 160 18.32 -6.59 -18.34
CA TYR A 160 18.04 -7.73 -17.48
C TYR A 160 19.26 -8.08 -16.64
N THR A 161 19.09 -8.09 -15.32
CA THR A 161 20.10 -8.62 -14.39
C THR A 161 20.08 -10.16 -14.36
N PHE A 162 18.94 -10.76 -14.67
CA PHE A 162 18.78 -12.22 -14.74
C PHE A 162 19.01 -12.71 -16.18
N PRO A 163 19.71 -13.84 -16.36
CA PRO A 163 19.82 -14.45 -17.68
C PRO A 163 18.42 -14.87 -18.15
N ARG A 164 18.03 -14.41 -19.35
CA ARG A 164 16.79 -14.87 -19.98
C ARG A 164 16.99 -16.33 -20.38
N GLY A 165 16.05 -17.20 -19.99
CA GLY A 165 16.04 -18.59 -20.45
C GLY A 165 16.00 -18.63 -21.99
N LYS A 166 16.57 -19.68 -22.58
CA LYS A 166 16.37 -19.94 -24.02
C LYS A 166 14.87 -20.17 -24.27
N GLU A 167 14.35 -19.69 -25.39
CA GLU A 167 12.95 -19.92 -25.77
C GLU A 167 12.58 -21.40 -25.63
N GLY A 168 11.47 -21.69 -24.95
CA GLY A 168 11.02 -23.06 -24.68
C GLY A 168 11.67 -23.77 -23.48
N LYS A 169 12.59 -23.12 -22.75
CA LYS A 169 13.19 -23.63 -21.50
C LYS A 169 13.01 -22.65 -20.34
N GLU A 170 11.79 -22.19 -20.14
CA GLU A 170 11.45 -21.36 -18.98
C GLU A 170 11.31 -22.24 -17.73
N PHE A 171 11.92 -21.80 -16.63
CA PHE A 171 11.77 -22.47 -15.36
C PHE A 171 10.41 -22.07 -14.73
N PRO A 172 9.60 -23.02 -14.25
CA PRO A 172 8.30 -22.70 -13.65
C PRO A 172 8.48 -21.82 -12.41
N VAL A 173 7.64 -20.79 -12.29
CA VAL A 173 7.63 -19.91 -11.11
C VAL A 173 7.21 -20.74 -9.88
N GLU A 174 7.91 -20.53 -8.76
CA GLU A 174 7.63 -21.20 -7.51
C GLU A 174 6.21 -20.95 -6.98
N ASN A 175 5.72 -21.84 -6.11
CA ASN A 175 4.40 -21.77 -5.50
C ASN A 175 3.22 -21.72 -6.50
N ARG A 176 3.44 -22.23 -7.71
CA ARG A 176 2.38 -22.51 -8.69
C ARG A 176 2.29 -24.03 -8.86
N ILE A 177 1.33 -24.64 -8.20
CA ILE A 177 0.97 -26.04 -8.46
C ILE A 177 0.29 -26.04 -9.81
N ASN A 178 0.94 -26.65 -10.80
CA ASN A 178 0.36 -26.91 -12.12
C ASN A 178 -0.69 -28.02 -12.02
#